data_AF-A0A7X9A458-F1
#
_entry.id   AF-A0A7X9A458-F1
#
_cell.length_a   1.000
_cell.length_b   1.000
_cell.length_c   1.000
_cell.angle_alpha   90.00
_cell.angle_beta   90.00
_cell.angle_gamma   90.00
#
_symmetry.space_group_name_H-M   'P 1'
#
loop_
_entity.id
_entity.type
_entity.pdbx_description
1 polymer ?
#
loop_
_entity_poly.entity_id
_entity_poly.type
_entity_poly.pdbx_seq_one_letter_code
_entity_poly.pdbx_strand_id
1 'polypeptide(L)'
;MKESQKLNKLHQRKSNIRKDYLNKLTTLLVSVADYICLEDLDIEVMMKNHHIAKHLSDLGLYEFKRQLMYKGAYASKKIVEANRFYPSSKTCSNCGTVISKLALNERIYKCDDCGLKINRDYNASLNLLSYLTNEIGQVLPEFTPADLTAMQLLFDKNNIVTSKVEPGIQQKCY
;
A
#
# COMPACT_ATOMS: atom_id res chain seq x y z
N MET A 1 35.11 -6.52 -20.91
CA MET A 1 35.22 -5.83 -19.61
C MET A 1 34.50 -4.48 -19.54
N LYS A 2 34.73 -3.52 -20.48
CA LYS A 2 34.12 -2.18 -20.43
C LYS A 2 32.57 -2.19 -20.49
N GLU A 3 31.96 -3.12 -21.22
CA GLU A 3 30.50 -3.24 -21.33
C GLU A 3 29.85 -3.80 -20.05
N SER A 4 30.44 -4.83 -19.44
CA SER A 4 30.01 -5.37 -18.14
C SER A 4 30.08 -4.31 -17.04
N GLN A 5 31.11 -3.45 -17.04
CA GLN A 5 31.21 -2.32 -16.10
C GLN A 5 30.12 -1.26 -16.32
N LYS A 6 29.77 -0.93 -17.58
CA LYS A 6 28.67 -0.02 -17.89
C LYS A 6 27.32 -0.58 -17.42
N LEU A 7 27.09 -1.87 -17.65
CA LEU A 7 25.88 -2.58 -17.21
C LEU A 7 25.75 -2.58 -15.68
N ASN A 8 26.83 -2.88 -14.96
CA ASN A 8 26.85 -2.84 -13.50
C ASN A 8 26.54 -1.45 -12.95
N LYS A 9 27.10 -0.40 -13.55
CA LYS A 9 26.78 1.00 -13.18
C LYS A 9 25.30 1.33 -13.37
N LEU A 10 24.68 0.84 -14.44
CA LEU A 10 23.25 1.04 -14.69
C LEU A 10 22.38 0.31 -13.66
N HIS A 11 22.70 -0.95 -13.35
CA HIS A 11 22.00 -1.70 -12.30
C HIS A 11 22.15 -1.04 -10.92
N GLN A 12 23.35 -0.56 -10.60
CA GLN A 12 23.61 0.17 -9.37
C GLN A 12 22.80 1.47 -9.31
N ARG A 13 22.74 2.23 -10.40
CA ARG A 13 21.91 3.43 -10.49
C ARG A 13 20.44 3.13 -10.25
N LYS A 14 19.88 2.10 -10.91
CA LYS A 14 18.48 1.67 -10.70
C LYS A 14 18.22 1.25 -9.25
N SER A 15 19.14 0.48 -8.65
CA SER A 15 19.05 0.07 -7.26
C SER A 15 19.06 1.27 -6.31
N ASN A 16 19.94 2.26 -6.55
CA ASN A 16 20.03 3.45 -5.72
C ASN A 16 18.77 4.32 -5.82
N ILE A 17 18.21 4.50 -7.02
CA ILE A 17 16.93 5.22 -7.22
C ILE A 17 15.80 4.53 -6.43
N ARG A 18 15.71 3.20 -6.52
CA ARG A 18 14.71 2.42 -5.78
C ARG A 18 14.88 2.57 -4.27
N LYS A 19 16.11 2.46 -3.77
CA LYS A 19 16.41 2.61 -2.33
C LYS A 19 16.06 4.01 -1.83
N ASP A 20 16.41 5.05 -2.59
CA ASP A 20 16.08 6.44 -2.27
C ASP A 20 14.56 6.65 -2.22
N TYR A 21 13.84 6.15 -3.23
CA TYR A 21 12.38 6.19 -3.28
C TYR A 21 11.74 5.50 -2.07
N LEU A 22 12.11 4.25 -1.77
CA LEU A 22 11.59 3.50 -0.64
C LEU A 22 11.89 4.20 0.69
N ASN A 23 13.10 4.76 0.82
CA ASN A 23 13.50 5.48 2.03
C ASN A 23 12.65 6.73 2.24
N LYS A 24 12.43 7.54 1.19
CA LYS A 24 11.57 8.73 1.27
C LYS A 24 10.12 8.37 1.56
N LEU A 25 9.58 7.39 0.83
CA LEU A 25 8.19 6.95 0.98
C LEU A 25 7.90 6.46 2.40
N THR A 26 8.72 5.54 2.92
CA THR A 26 8.52 4.98 4.26
C THR A 26 8.68 6.01 5.37
N THR A 27 9.60 6.97 5.21
CA THR A 27 9.76 8.10 6.16
C THR A 27 8.51 8.96 6.17
N LEU A 28 7.98 9.29 4.99
CA LEU A 28 6.81 10.12 4.86
C LEU A 28 5.58 9.44 5.46
N LEU A 29 5.33 8.16 5.13
CA LEU A 29 4.21 7.40 5.70
C LEU A 29 4.24 7.38 7.23
N VAL A 30 5.40 7.10 7.83
CA VAL A 30 5.58 7.09 9.29
C VAL A 30 5.43 8.48 9.91
N SER A 31 5.74 9.55 9.16
CA SER A 31 5.59 10.92 9.65
C SER A 31 4.14 11.41 9.67
N VAL A 32 3.28 10.89 8.79
CA VAL A 32 1.89 11.36 8.64
C VAL A 32 0.86 10.45 9.30
N ALA A 33 1.18 9.17 9.54
CA ALA A 33 0.24 8.21 10.08
C ALA A 33 0.74 7.61 11.40
N ASP A 34 -0.15 7.62 12.40
CA ASP A 34 0.11 6.99 13.71
C ASP A 34 -0.03 5.47 13.69
N TYR A 35 -0.96 5.00 12.86
CA TYR A 35 -1.30 3.60 12.70
C TYR A 35 -1.27 3.26 11.21
N ILE A 36 -0.57 2.19 10.86
CA ILE A 36 -0.49 1.71 9.48
C ILE A 36 -0.80 0.22 9.48
N CYS A 37 -1.70 -0.21 8.59
CA CYS A 37 -1.99 -1.62 8.36
C CYS A 37 -1.37 -2.09 7.05
N LEU A 38 -0.70 -3.23 7.08
CA LEU A 38 -0.17 -3.92 5.90
C LEU A 38 -0.82 -5.28 5.76
N GLU A 39 -0.92 -5.78 4.52
CA GLU A 39 -1.23 -7.19 4.29
C GLU A 39 -0.01 -8.07 4.61
N ASP A 40 -0.22 -9.19 5.30
CA ASP A 40 0.78 -10.25 5.36
C ASP A 40 0.84 -11.00 4.02
N LEU A 41 1.61 -10.43 3.09
CA LEU A 41 1.94 -11.10 1.83
C LEU A 41 3.15 -12.01 2.01
N ASP A 42 3.02 -13.26 1.58
CA ASP A 42 4.16 -14.18 1.48
C ASP A 42 5.00 -13.82 0.24
N ILE A 43 5.85 -12.80 0.40
CA ILE A 43 6.67 -12.27 -0.69
C ILE A 43 7.58 -13.36 -1.26
N GLU A 44 8.07 -14.29 -0.45
CA GLU A 44 8.89 -15.41 -0.91
C GLU A 44 8.12 -16.34 -1.85
N VAL A 45 6.90 -16.72 -1.47
CA VAL A 45 6.02 -17.53 -2.32
C VAL A 45 5.64 -16.77 -3.59
N MET A 46 5.33 -15.48 -3.48
CA MET A 46 4.98 -14.67 -4.65
C MET A 46 6.16 -14.50 -5.62
N MET A 47 7.39 -14.42 -5.11
CA MET A 47 8.61 -14.35 -5.92
C MET A 47 8.91 -15.65 -6.69
N LYS A 48 8.33 -16.80 -6.28
CA LYS A 48 8.42 -18.05 -7.05
C LYS A 48 7.57 -18.03 -8.33
N ASN A 49 6.56 -17.16 -8.39
CA ASN A 49 5.73 -17.02 -9.59
C ASN A 49 6.38 -16.04 -10.58
N HIS A 50 6.98 -16.58 -11.64
CA HIS A 50 7.71 -15.81 -12.66
C HIS A 50 6.89 -14.71 -13.35
N HIS A 51 5.55 -14.84 -13.42
CA HIS A 51 4.70 -13.81 -14.03
C HIS A 51 4.64 -12.52 -13.20
N ILE A 52 4.77 -12.61 -11.88
CA ILE A 52 4.67 -11.48 -10.95
C ILE A 52 6.02 -11.09 -10.32
N ALA A 53 6.99 -12.02 -10.28
CA ALA A 53 8.28 -11.84 -9.62
C ALA A 53 9.04 -10.59 -10.09
N LYS A 54 9.03 -10.30 -11.40
CA LYS A 54 9.70 -9.12 -11.95
C LYS A 54 9.09 -7.83 -11.40
N HIS A 55 7.77 -7.71 -11.43
CA HIS A 55 7.06 -6.53 -10.94
C HIS A 55 7.25 -6.36 -9.41
N LEU A 56 7.18 -7.45 -8.64
CA LEU A 56 7.43 -7.42 -7.20
C LEU A 56 8.87 -7.03 -6.85
N SER A 57 9.85 -7.55 -7.60
CA SER A 57 11.25 -7.19 -7.44
C SER A 57 11.51 -5.73 -7.76
N ASP A 58 10.86 -5.19 -8.79
CA ASP A 58 10.97 -3.79 -9.18
C ASP A 58 10.36 -2.84 -8.14
N LEU A 59 9.26 -3.25 -7.49
CA LEU A 59 8.63 -2.52 -6.38
C LEU A 59 9.45 -2.61 -5.08
N GLY A 60 10.17 -3.70 -4.85
CA GLY A 60 10.99 -3.88 -3.64
C GLY A 60 10.15 -4.02 -2.36
N LEU A 61 9.01 -4.72 -2.43
CA LEU A 61 8.04 -4.81 -1.32
C LEU A 61 8.63 -5.35 -0.02
N TYR A 62 9.59 -6.29 -0.09
CA TYR A 62 10.27 -6.79 1.10
C TYR A 62 11.03 -5.67 1.81
N GLU A 63 11.80 -4.89 1.05
CA GLU A 63 12.58 -3.78 1.57
C GLU A 63 11.66 -2.65 2.07
N PHE A 64 10.55 -2.39 1.37
CA PHE A 64 9.52 -1.46 1.83
C PHE A 64 8.98 -1.86 3.20
N LYS A 65 8.52 -3.11 3.37
CA LYS A 65 7.99 -3.63 4.64
C LYS A 65 9.05 -3.53 5.74
N ARG A 66 10.28 -4.01 5.47
CA ARG A 66 11.41 -3.94 6.41
C ARG A 66 11.66 -2.50 6.87
N GLN A 67 11.70 -1.54 5.93
CA GLN A 67 11.92 -0.13 6.25
C GLN A 67 10.78 0.49 7.05
N LEU A 68 9.53 0.20 6.69
CA LEU A 68 8.36 0.71 7.38
C LEU A 68 8.30 0.21 8.82
N MET A 69 8.58 -1.08 9.05
CA MET A 69 8.59 -1.68 10.38
C MET A 69 9.63 -1.04 11.30
N TYR A 70 10.89 -0.90 10.86
CA TYR A 70 11.91 -0.32 11.73
C TYR A 70 11.69 1.19 11.98
N LYS A 71 11.22 1.93 10.96
CA LYS A 71 10.96 3.38 11.12
C LYS A 71 9.74 3.63 11.99
N GLY A 72 8.69 2.80 11.83
CA GLY A 72 7.52 2.84 12.69
C GLY A 72 7.92 2.62 14.14
N ALA A 73 8.69 1.56 14.43
CA ALA A 73 9.22 1.32 15.77
C ALA A 73 10.06 2.48 16.31
N TYR A 74 10.96 3.03 15.48
CA TYR A 74 11.81 4.17 15.85
C TYR A 74 11.01 5.43 16.21
N ALA A 75 9.92 5.71 15.47
CA ALA A 75 9.05 6.86 15.69
C ALA A 75 7.85 6.55 16.61
N SER A 76 7.86 5.41 17.31
CA SER A 76 6.79 4.95 18.20
C SER A 76 5.41 4.89 17.53
N LYS A 77 5.37 4.57 16.23
CA LYS A 77 4.16 4.35 15.43
C LYS A 77 3.77 2.88 15.42
N LYS A 78 2.46 2.57 15.34
CA LYS A 78 1.97 1.19 15.36
C LYS A 78 1.77 0.69 13.92
N ILE A 79 2.62 -0.25 13.50
CA ILE A 79 2.46 -0.97 12.24
C ILE A 79 1.85 -2.33 12.54
N VAL A 80 0.69 -2.63 11.94
CA VAL A 80 -0.04 -3.88 12.13
C VAL A 80 -0.07 -4.65 10.82
N GLU A 81 0.19 -5.94 10.88
CA GLU A 81 0.04 -6.83 9.75
C GLU A 81 -1.29 -7.57 9.88
N ALA A 82 -2.16 -7.44 8.89
CA ALA A 82 -3.40 -8.20 8.82
C ALA A 82 -3.07 -9.69 8.63
N ASN A 83 -3.89 -10.55 9.25
CA ASN A 83 -3.73 -11.99 9.10
C ASN A 83 -3.66 -12.39 7.62
N ARG A 84 -2.74 -13.29 7.28
CA ARG A 84 -2.50 -13.79 5.91
C ARG A 84 -3.76 -14.24 5.17
N PHE A 85 -4.69 -14.87 5.89
CA PHE A 85 -5.93 -15.41 5.32
C PHE A 85 -7.10 -14.43 5.40
N TYR A 86 -6.86 -13.20 5.86
CA TYR A 86 -7.88 -12.17 5.89
C TYR A 86 -8.30 -11.79 4.45
N PRO A 87 -9.59 -11.94 4.08
CA PRO A 87 -10.03 -11.75 2.69
C PRO A 87 -10.23 -10.27 2.32
N SER A 88 -9.24 -9.40 2.57
CA SER A 88 -9.30 -7.94 2.38
C SER A 88 -9.90 -7.52 1.03
N SER A 89 -9.48 -8.15 -0.07
CA SER A 89 -9.94 -7.83 -1.42
C SER A 89 -11.31 -8.42 -1.79
N LYS A 90 -11.78 -9.44 -1.06
CA LYS A 90 -13.04 -10.15 -1.33
C LYS A 90 -14.18 -9.72 -0.40
N THR A 91 -13.87 -9.19 0.77
CA THR A 91 -14.86 -8.63 1.69
C THR A 91 -15.41 -7.33 1.14
N CYS A 92 -16.72 -7.12 1.23
CA CYS A 92 -17.33 -5.85 0.88
C CYS A 92 -17.12 -4.86 2.04
N SER A 93 -16.47 -3.72 1.76
CA SER A 93 -16.23 -2.68 2.78
C SER A 93 -17.50 -2.01 3.30
N ASN A 94 -18.63 -2.15 2.59
CA ASN A 94 -19.91 -1.58 3.00
C ASN A 94 -20.76 -2.55 3.84
N CYS A 95 -20.94 -3.80 3.39
CA CYS A 95 -21.86 -4.75 4.03
C CYS A 95 -21.18 -5.96 4.69
N GLY A 96 -19.86 -6.13 4.53
CA GLY A 96 -19.10 -7.24 5.12
C GLY A 96 -19.21 -8.58 4.39
N THR A 97 -20.04 -8.70 3.34
CA THR A 97 -20.16 -9.93 2.55
C THR A 97 -18.82 -10.32 1.92
N VAL A 98 -18.42 -11.58 2.04
CA VAL A 98 -17.23 -12.13 1.40
C VAL A 98 -17.61 -12.85 0.12
N ILE A 99 -17.14 -12.36 -1.03
CA ILE A 99 -17.34 -13.06 -2.31
C ILE A 99 -16.38 -14.24 -2.45
N SER A 100 -16.83 -15.33 -3.06
CA SER A 100 -16.04 -16.55 -3.18
C SER A 100 -14.92 -16.45 -4.22
N LYS A 101 -15.25 -15.87 -5.38
CA LYS A 101 -14.34 -15.73 -6.54
C LYS A 101 -14.14 -14.26 -6.88
N LEU A 102 -12.88 -13.89 -7.03
CA LEU A 102 -12.45 -12.61 -7.56
C LEU A 102 -11.13 -12.85 -8.28
N ALA A 103 -11.09 -12.58 -9.57
CA ALA A 103 -9.91 -12.78 -10.40
C ALA A 103 -8.93 -11.61 -10.25
N LEU A 104 -7.63 -11.90 -10.41
CA LEU A 104 -6.58 -10.89 -10.25
C LEU A 104 -6.66 -9.74 -11.27
N ASN A 105 -7.24 -9.98 -12.43
CA ASN A 105 -7.44 -8.98 -13.48
C ASN A 105 -8.68 -8.08 -13.24
N GLU A 106 -9.57 -8.44 -12.31
CA GLU A 106 -10.74 -7.64 -11.96
C GLU A 106 -10.31 -6.46 -11.08
N ARG A 107 -10.30 -5.26 -11.65
CA ARG A 107 -9.87 -4.01 -10.96
C ARG A 107 -11.04 -3.27 -10.30
N ILE A 108 -12.27 -3.63 -10.65
CA ILE A 108 -13.49 -3.08 -10.05
C ILE A 108 -14.09 -4.18 -9.18
N TYR A 109 -14.28 -3.88 -7.90
CA TYR A 109 -15.05 -4.69 -6.98
C TYR A 109 -16.53 -4.37 -7.14
N LYS A 110 -17.37 -5.40 -7.26
CA LYS A 110 -18.83 -5.29 -7.29
C LYS A 110 -19.40 -6.21 -6.22
N CYS A 111 -20.24 -5.68 -5.35
CA CYS A 111 -20.95 -6.47 -4.36
C CYS A 111 -22.35 -6.80 -4.87
N ASP A 112 -22.67 -8.09 -4.95
CA ASP A 112 -24.00 -8.55 -5.38
C ASP A 112 -25.08 -8.32 -4.31
N ASP A 113 -24.70 -8.21 -3.03
CA ASP A 113 -25.64 -8.05 -1.93
C ASP A 113 -26.09 -6.59 -1.71
N CYS A 114 -25.15 -5.64 -1.72
CA CYS A 114 -25.44 -4.22 -1.46
C CYS A 114 -25.24 -3.29 -2.65
N GLY A 115 -24.79 -3.82 -3.80
CA GLY A 115 -24.60 -3.03 -5.02
C GLY A 115 -23.35 -2.12 -5.03
N LEU A 116 -22.49 -2.17 -4.01
CA LEU A 116 -21.25 -1.37 -3.97
C LEU A 116 -20.37 -1.66 -5.21
N LYS A 117 -19.92 -0.59 -5.87
CA LYS A 117 -19.03 -0.67 -7.03
C LYS A 117 -17.89 0.34 -6.92
N ILE A 118 -16.69 -0.14 -6.59
CA ILE A 118 -15.50 0.69 -6.36
C ILE A 118 -14.23 -0.01 -6.87
N ASN A 119 -13.09 0.69 -6.89
CA ASN A 119 -11.81 0.06 -7.17
C ASN A 119 -11.50 -1.05 -6.15
N ARG A 120 -11.03 -2.20 -6.60
CA ARG A 120 -10.73 -3.36 -5.74
C ARG A 120 -9.68 -3.06 -4.69
N ASP A 121 -8.60 -2.39 -5.06
CA ASP A 121 -7.50 -2.10 -4.14
C ASP A 121 -7.94 -1.03 -3.12
N TYR A 122 -8.84 -0.11 -3.51
CA TYR A 122 -9.48 0.83 -2.58
C TYR A 122 -10.41 0.10 -1.60
N ASN A 123 -11.26 -0.82 -2.07
CA ASN A 123 -12.08 -1.68 -1.20
C ASN A 123 -11.22 -2.45 -0.19
N ALA A 124 -10.12 -3.05 -0.64
CA ALA A 124 -9.18 -3.75 0.21
C ALA A 124 -8.57 -2.83 1.29
N SER A 125 -8.20 -1.60 0.93
CA SER A 125 -7.66 -0.62 1.88
C SER A 125 -8.66 -0.25 2.99
N LEU A 126 -9.95 -0.12 2.66
CA LEU A 126 -11.01 0.14 3.65
C LEU A 126 -11.19 -1.05 4.60
N ASN A 127 -11.12 -2.28 4.09
CA ASN A 127 -11.20 -3.47 4.91
C ASN A 127 -9.99 -3.61 5.85
N LEU A 128 -8.78 -3.26 5.40
CA LEU A 128 -7.58 -3.22 6.24
C LEU A 128 -7.68 -2.14 7.33
N LEU A 129 -8.27 -0.99 7.02
CA LEU A 129 -8.56 0.04 8.02
C LEU A 129 -9.54 -0.48 9.08
N SER A 130 -10.59 -1.18 8.66
CA SER A 130 -11.54 -1.83 9.58
C SER A 130 -10.86 -2.90 10.45
N TYR A 131 -10.02 -3.76 9.85
CA TYR A 131 -9.22 -4.75 10.56
C TYR A 131 -8.33 -4.09 11.63
N LEU A 132 -7.61 -3.04 11.27
CA LEU A 132 -6.77 -2.27 12.18
C LEU A 132 -7.56 -1.67 13.34
N THR A 133 -8.71 -1.06 13.04
CA THR A 133 -9.58 -0.43 14.04
C THR A 133 -10.07 -1.46 15.07
N ASN A 134 -10.42 -2.66 14.63
CA ASN A 134 -10.81 -3.77 15.50
C ASN A 134 -9.65 -4.27 16.38
N GLU A 135 -8.44 -4.36 15.83
CA GLU A 135 -7.23 -4.79 16.57
C GLU A 135 -6.78 -3.79 17.64
N ILE A 136 -6.94 -2.48 17.38
CA ILE A 136 -6.56 -1.44 18.36
C ILE A 136 -7.67 -1.15 19.38
N GLY A 137 -8.93 -1.50 19.06
CA GLY A 137 -10.08 -1.26 19.94
C GLY A 137 -10.42 0.22 20.14
N GLN A 138 -10.03 1.09 19.21
CA GLN A 138 -10.17 2.55 19.30
C GLN A 138 -10.60 3.12 17.96
N VAL A 139 -11.40 4.19 18.01
CA VAL A 139 -11.72 5.00 16.83
C VAL A 139 -10.48 5.83 16.48
N LEU A 140 -9.97 5.64 15.27
CA LEU A 140 -8.87 6.45 14.75
C LEU A 140 -9.37 7.87 14.44
N PRO A 141 -8.56 8.92 14.70
CA PRO A 141 -8.90 10.26 14.27
C PRO A 141 -9.05 10.30 12.75
N GLU A 142 -10.11 10.97 12.28
CA GLU A 142 -10.32 11.16 10.85
C GLU A 142 -9.20 12.04 10.28
N PHE A 143 -8.72 11.68 9.09
CA PHE A 143 -7.73 12.46 8.37
C PHE A 143 -8.39 13.77 7.90
N THR A 144 -7.93 14.92 8.39
CA THR A 144 -8.56 16.19 8.02
C THR A 144 -8.13 16.61 6.60
N PRO A 145 -8.88 17.51 5.93
CA PRO A 145 -8.45 18.08 4.66
C PRO A 145 -7.08 18.79 4.75
N ALA A 146 -6.75 19.36 5.91
CA ALA A 146 -5.45 19.96 6.16
C ALA A 146 -4.34 18.91 6.19
N ASP A 147 -4.57 17.76 6.83
CA ASP A 147 -3.61 16.64 6.87
C ASP A 147 -3.39 16.07 5.46
N LEU A 148 -4.46 15.91 4.66
CA LEU A 148 -4.36 15.50 3.26
C LEU A 148 -3.51 16.47 2.44
N THR A 149 -3.71 17.77 2.65
CA THR A 149 -2.95 18.82 1.94
C THR A 149 -1.48 18.81 2.35
N ALA A 150 -1.20 18.68 3.65
CA ALA A 150 0.16 18.58 4.17
C ALA A 150 0.87 17.34 3.61
N MET A 151 0.18 16.21 3.57
CA MET A 151 0.69 14.97 3.01
C MET A 151 1.02 15.10 1.51
N GLN A 152 0.12 15.68 0.72
CA GLN A 152 0.36 15.88 -0.72
C GLN A 152 1.57 16.81 -0.96
N LEU A 153 1.68 17.88 -0.19
CA LEU A 153 2.82 18.81 -0.27
C LEU A 153 4.15 18.13 0.13
N LEU A 154 4.12 17.21 1.09
CA LEU A 154 5.29 16.41 1.45
C LEU A 154 5.69 15.43 0.33
N PHE A 155 4.72 14.82 -0.35
CA PHE A 155 4.99 13.93 -1.49
C PHE A 155 5.64 14.70 -2.64
N ASP A 156 5.10 15.87 -2.98
CA ASP A 156 5.62 16.73 -4.04
C ASP A 156 7.06 17.18 -3.72
N LYS A 157 7.33 17.62 -2.49
CA LYS A 157 8.69 18.00 -2.03
C LYS A 157 9.71 16.87 -2.16
N ASN A 158 9.28 15.63 -1.97
CA ASN A 158 10.15 14.45 -2.05
C ASN A 158 10.21 13.83 -3.44
N ASN A 159 9.57 14.44 -4.45
CA ASN A 159 9.44 13.91 -5.81
C ASN A 159 8.83 12.51 -5.84
N ILE A 160 7.89 12.23 -4.94
CA ILE A 160 7.12 10.98 -4.92
C ILE A 160 5.90 11.21 -5.81
N VAL A 161 5.83 10.47 -6.93
CA VAL A 161 4.69 10.55 -7.84
C VAL A 161 3.48 9.92 -7.15
N THR A 162 2.51 10.75 -6.77
CA THR A 162 1.17 10.28 -6.43
C THR A 162 0.29 10.37 -7.68
N SER A 163 -0.62 9.42 -7.87
CA SER A 163 -1.77 9.69 -8.72
C SER A 163 -2.51 10.83 -8.03
N LYS A 164 -2.54 12.03 -8.62
CA LYS A 164 -3.31 13.16 -8.09
C LYS A 164 -4.75 12.69 -7.87
N VAL A 165 -5.09 12.35 -6.63
CA VAL A 165 -6.48 12.27 -6.21
C VAL A 165 -6.76 13.66 -5.70
N GLU A 166 -7.54 14.43 -6.46
CA GLU A 166 -7.89 15.78 -6.04
C GLU A 166 -8.56 15.71 -4.65
N PRO A 167 -8.04 16.44 -3.65
CA PRO A 167 -8.66 16.47 -2.33
C PRO A 167 -10.09 16.98 -2.49
N GLY A 168 -11.06 16.14 -2.10
CA GLY A 168 -12.49 16.46 -2.22
C GLY A 168 -13.26 15.74 -3.33
N ILE A 169 -12.60 14.93 -4.18
CA ILE A 169 -13.30 14.01 -5.06
C ILE A 169 -13.39 12.65 -4.37
N GLN A 170 -14.52 12.38 -3.70
CA GLN A 170 -14.99 10.99 -3.58
C GLN A 170 -14.90 10.40 -4.98
N GLN A 171 -14.09 9.35 -5.18
CA GLN A 171 -14.07 8.64 -6.47
C GLN A 171 -15.52 8.35 -6.84
N LYS A 172 -16.05 9.10 -7.82
CA LYS A 172 -17.45 8.94 -8.22
C LYS A 172 -17.61 7.51 -8.67
N CYS A 173 -18.38 6.75 -7.90
CA CYS A 173 -18.89 5.45 -8.29
C CYS A 173 -19.65 5.67 -9.61
N TYR A 174 -19.10 5.15 -10.72
CA TYR A 174 -19.86 4.86 -11.93
C TYR A 174 -20.36 3.43 -11.86
#